data_AF-A0A496ZHV7-F1
#
_entry.id   AF-A0A496ZHV7-F1
#
_cell.length_a   1.000
_cell.length_b   1.000
_cell.length_c   1.000
_cell.angle_alpha   90.00
_cell.angle_beta   90.00
_cell.angle_gamma   90.00
#
_symmetry.space_group_name_H-M   'P 1'
#
loop_
_entity.id
_entity.type
_entity.pdbx_description
1 polymer ?
#
loop_
_entity_poly.entity_id
_entity_poly.type
_entity_poly.pdbx_seq_one_letter_code
_entity_poly.pdbx_strand_id
1 'polypeptide(L)'
;MMFLDLTTITNSFNFGVMKHKRKHFPILFTALFGTIFLSLLFIRMGIFDSQPARMDIADILSSEIIADRDTWMNIFQGKKKIGFSHSRYARLEQGYRFNETMFMRINTMGMIQDIGLNTSGTLNTDFSLKSFDFEIASGRFNFSAAGDITGKTLKVNTQSAGAKQTYQLTLTDNIYFTSGIVQAASAGKLKPGDQLTLKVFDPIAMGQESILLHVLEEENITIMEQVKKATKISLKFKGATQLAWMDEKGDLLREKGMLGIILEKTSREDAMYGLPIQSSQDLTKAASIPSNIDIDNPDGLMQMRFEITCSGDFAEQLQGGRQTYKAPVLSIQKESLDDLLQQDPPLVPMENFTTFLAPSPFIQSDHPAIQKLTSDLVAENDLPLEKARKLVAWIQAHIQKRPVISLPDALSTLENRIGDCNEHAVLFAALARAAGIPTKIEAGVVFLRKRFFYHAWNSIYVGRWITVDALFDQIPADVTHIRFAGGMQKDQLDILGLIGNLKIRILNGTSNDRT
;
A
#
# COMPACT_ATOMS: atom_id res chain seq x y z
N MET A 1 -45.84 -85.37 -2.84
CA MET A 1 -44.91 -86.47 -3.16
C MET A 1 -43.69 -86.28 -2.26
N MET A 2 -43.61 -86.88 -1.06
CA MET A 2 -43.16 -88.27 -0.76
C MET A 2 -41.89 -88.63 -1.57
N PHE A 3 -40.78 -89.10 -1.00
CA PHE A 3 -40.48 -89.69 0.31
C PHE A 3 -38.95 -89.87 0.43
N LEU A 4 -38.47 -90.04 1.68
CA LEU A 4 -37.38 -90.90 2.19
C LEU A 4 -36.04 -90.99 1.42
N ASP A 5 -34.87 -90.65 1.98
CA ASP A 5 -34.14 -91.22 3.15
C ASP A 5 -33.09 -92.29 2.75
N LEU A 6 -32.02 -92.31 3.55
CA LEU A 6 -31.00 -93.37 3.76
C LEU A 6 -29.73 -93.48 2.88
N THR A 7 -28.68 -92.83 3.41
CA THR A 7 -27.40 -93.42 3.93
C THR A 7 -26.40 -94.17 3.05
N THR A 8 -25.11 -93.76 3.19
CA THR A 8 -23.97 -94.62 3.64
C THR A 8 -22.77 -93.67 3.97
N ILE A 9 -22.27 -93.50 5.21
CA ILE A 9 -21.36 -94.37 6.03
C ILE A 9 -19.99 -94.56 5.32
N THR A 10 -18.77 -94.32 5.85
CA THR A 10 -18.18 -93.91 7.14
C THR A 10 -16.66 -93.65 6.97
N ASN A 11 -16.08 -92.90 7.93
CA ASN A 11 -14.72 -93.00 8.52
C ASN A 11 -13.44 -92.64 7.73
N SER A 12 -12.66 -91.65 8.24
CA SER A 12 -11.45 -91.91 9.04
C SER A 12 -10.66 -90.65 9.49
N PHE A 13 -10.45 -90.54 10.82
CA PHE A 13 -9.24 -90.13 11.57
C PHE A 13 -8.59 -88.71 11.52
N ASN A 14 -8.74 -88.04 12.68
CA ASN A 14 -7.77 -87.40 13.60
C ASN A 14 -6.88 -86.17 13.27
N PHE A 15 -7.19 -85.11 14.03
CA PHE A 15 -6.34 -84.25 14.89
C PHE A 15 -5.03 -83.62 14.36
N GLY A 16 -5.07 -82.29 14.26
CA GLY A 16 -3.89 -81.42 14.32
C GLY A 16 -4.26 -80.06 14.92
N VAL A 17 -3.97 -79.86 16.21
CA VAL A 17 -4.03 -78.56 16.90
C VAL A 17 -2.92 -77.66 16.35
N MET A 18 -3.27 -76.48 15.81
CA MET A 18 -2.29 -75.44 15.50
C MET A 18 -2.71 -74.05 16.01
N LYS A 19 -1.97 -73.64 17.04
CA LYS A 19 -1.77 -72.33 17.68
C LYS A 19 -2.30 -71.08 16.94
N HIS A 20 -3.10 -70.30 17.69
CA HIS A 20 -3.36 -68.88 17.45
C HIS A 20 -2.04 -68.08 17.37
N LYS A 21 -1.64 -67.65 16.18
CA LYS A 21 -0.68 -66.54 16.02
C LYS A 21 -1.43 -65.21 16.01
N ARG A 22 -1.12 -64.37 17.01
CA ARG A 22 -1.60 -62.98 17.13
C ARG A 22 -1.34 -62.22 15.82
N LYS A 23 -2.40 -61.70 15.22
CA LYS A 23 -2.35 -60.76 14.09
C LYS A 23 -1.86 -59.40 14.59
N HIS A 24 -0.54 -59.16 14.56
CA HIS A 24 0.04 -57.82 14.75
C HIS A 24 0.04 -56.97 13.46
N PHE A 25 -0.41 -57.54 12.34
CA PHE A 25 -0.42 -56.88 11.03
C PHE A 25 -1.34 -55.64 10.92
N PRO A 26 -2.57 -55.60 11.48
CA PRO A 26 -3.43 -54.42 11.32
C PRO A 26 -2.94 -53.23 12.18
N ILE A 27 -2.29 -53.46 13.31
CA ILE A 27 -1.84 -52.40 14.23
C ILE A 27 -0.64 -51.63 13.65
N LEU A 28 0.29 -52.33 13.01
CA LEU A 28 1.42 -51.69 12.31
C LEU A 28 0.95 -50.88 11.10
N PHE A 29 -0.05 -51.38 10.37
CA PHE A 29 -0.60 -50.68 9.20
C PHE A 29 -1.38 -49.42 9.60
N THR A 30 -2.15 -49.47 10.70
CA THR A 30 -2.84 -48.28 11.24
C THR A 30 -1.87 -47.26 11.82
N ALA A 31 -0.78 -47.70 12.45
CA ALA A 31 0.24 -46.79 12.97
C ALA A 31 0.99 -46.08 11.84
N LEU A 32 1.35 -46.80 10.78
CA LEU A 32 2.01 -46.24 9.59
C LEU A 32 1.08 -45.27 8.83
N PHE A 33 -0.20 -45.60 8.70
CA PHE A 33 -1.17 -44.72 8.06
C PHE A 33 -1.44 -43.47 8.91
N GLY A 34 -1.50 -43.62 10.23
CA GLY A 34 -1.64 -42.52 11.17
C GLY A 34 -0.46 -41.55 11.14
N THR A 35 0.78 -42.05 11.04
CA THR A 35 1.98 -41.20 10.92
C THR A 35 2.05 -40.49 9.57
N ILE A 36 1.70 -41.17 8.46
CA ILE A 36 1.62 -40.54 7.13
C ILE A 36 0.51 -39.49 7.08
N PHE A 37 -0.65 -39.77 7.69
CA PHE A 37 -1.74 -38.80 7.74
C PHE A 37 -1.37 -37.58 8.60
N LEU A 38 -0.75 -37.79 9.77
CA LEU A 38 -0.27 -36.70 10.61
C LEU A 38 0.83 -35.89 9.94
N SER A 39 1.78 -36.53 9.24
CA SER A 39 2.82 -35.79 8.52
C SER A 39 2.25 -34.97 7.36
N LEU A 40 1.31 -35.53 6.58
CA LEU A 40 0.60 -34.79 5.54
C LEU A 40 -0.29 -33.68 6.11
N LEU A 41 -0.88 -33.89 7.29
CA LEU A 41 -1.65 -32.87 8.01
C LEU A 41 -0.73 -31.75 8.51
N PHE A 42 0.44 -32.06 9.07
CA PHE A 42 1.43 -31.07 9.48
C PHE A 42 2.00 -30.28 8.30
N ILE A 43 2.22 -30.93 7.15
CA ILE A 43 2.57 -30.26 5.88
C ILE A 43 1.43 -29.35 5.41
N ARG A 44 0.18 -29.83 5.43
CA ARG A 44 -1.00 -29.04 5.03
C ARG A 44 -1.33 -27.89 5.98
N MET A 45 -0.97 -28.01 7.26
CA MET A 45 -1.11 -26.97 8.28
C MET A 45 0.07 -25.98 8.28
N GLY A 46 1.05 -26.14 7.38
CA GLY A 46 2.22 -25.24 7.32
C GLY A 46 3.14 -25.33 8.53
N ILE A 47 3.03 -26.39 9.34
CA ILE A 47 3.84 -26.56 10.57
C ILE A 47 5.30 -26.89 10.21
N PHE A 48 5.54 -27.41 9.01
CA PHE A 48 6.86 -27.59 8.40
C PHE A 48 7.14 -26.62 7.26
N ASP A 49 6.38 -25.52 7.13
CA ASP A 49 6.89 -24.36 6.39
C ASP A 49 8.08 -23.83 7.21
N SER A 50 9.24 -24.43 6.99
CA SER A 50 10.51 -23.76 7.26
C SER A 50 10.35 -22.37 6.68
N GLN A 51 10.43 -21.33 7.53
CA GLN A 51 10.51 -19.97 7.02
C GLN A 51 11.51 -19.99 5.87
N PRO A 52 11.10 -19.63 4.64
CA PRO A 52 11.98 -19.75 3.49
C PRO A 52 13.27 -19.04 3.87
N ALA A 53 14.40 -19.72 3.68
CA ALA A 53 15.71 -19.19 4.05
C ALA A 53 15.79 -17.76 3.52
N ARG A 54 15.90 -16.79 4.43
CA ARG A 54 15.93 -15.37 4.09
C ARG A 54 17.28 -15.11 3.44
N MET A 55 17.32 -15.25 2.12
CA MET A 55 18.51 -15.02 1.32
C MET A 55 18.67 -13.50 1.19
N ASP A 56 19.85 -12.95 1.50
CA ASP A 56 20.16 -11.53 1.29
C ASP A 56 20.70 -11.36 -0.14
N ILE A 57 20.43 -10.23 -0.83
CA ILE A 57 20.94 -9.98 -2.19
C ILE A 57 22.44 -10.24 -2.25
N ALA A 58 23.19 -9.83 -1.24
CA ALA A 58 24.64 -10.04 -1.17
C ALA A 58 25.06 -11.52 -1.32
N ASP A 59 24.20 -12.46 -0.90
CA ASP A 59 24.42 -13.91 -0.99
C ASP A 59 24.09 -14.48 -2.37
N ILE A 60 23.32 -13.73 -3.19
CA ILE A 60 22.76 -14.17 -4.47
C ILE A 60 23.48 -13.53 -5.65
N LEU A 61 24.05 -12.34 -5.46
CA LEU A 61 24.74 -11.62 -6.52
C LEU A 61 25.85 -12.47 -7.10
N SER A 62 25.60 -12.98 -8.30
CA SER A 62 26.64 -13.61 -9.08
C SER A 62 27.60 -12.52 -9.58
N SER A 63 28.88 -12.85 -9.66
CA SER A 63 29.91 -12.00 -10.28
C SER A 63 29.69 -11.76 -11.79
N GLU A 64 28.55 -12.17 -12.34
CA GLU A 64 28.25 -12.02 -13.77
C GLU A 64 27.91 -10.57 -14.11
N ILE A 65 28.53 -10.12 -15.19
CA ILE A 65 28.44 -8.77 -15.70
C ILE A 65 27.05 -8.56 -16.29
N ILE A 66 26.26 -7.65 -15.73
CA ILE A 66 25.02 -7.20 -16.38
C ILE A 66 25.40 -6.32 -17.57
N ALA A 67 24.89 -6.67 -18.75
CA ALA A 67 25.04 -5.87 -19.96
C ALA A 67 24.21 -4.58 -19.88
N ASP A 68 24.65 -3.55 -20.60
CA ASP A 68 23.85 -2.34 -20.78
C ASP A 68 22.47 -2.70 -21.35
N ARG A 69 21.42 -2.12 -20.76
CA ARG A 69 20.02 -2.33 -21.16
C ARG A 69 19.37 -1.01 -21.50
N ASP A 70 18.57 -1.03 -22.57
CA ASP A 70 17.73 0.07 -23.02
C ASP A 70 16.33 -0.53 -23.28
N THR A 71 15.35 -0.15 -22.48
CA THR A 71 14.02 -0.75 -22.46
C THR A 71 12.95 0.31 -22.65
N TRP A 72 12.13 0.12 -23.68
CA TRP A 72 10.94 0.92 -23.95
C TRP A 72 9.70 0.11 -23.64
N MET A 73 8.75 0.71 -22.94
CA MET A 73 7.46 0.08 -22.64
C MET A 73 6.30 1.01 -22.96
N ASN A 74 5.22 0.41 -23.48
CA ASN A 74 3.91 1.06 -23.52
C ASN A 74 3.23 0.85 -22.17
N ILE A 75 2.60 1.91 -21.64
CA ILE A 75 1.77 1.84 -20.44
C ILE A 75 0.32 1.79 -20.87
N PHE A 76 -0.42 0.81 -20.39
CA PHE A 76 -1.84 0.60 -20.66
C PHE A 76 -2.64 0.62 -19.37
N GLN A 77 -3.89 1.06 -19.47
CA GLN A 77 -4.93 0.75 -18.48
C GLN A 77 -6.02 -0.07 -19.17
N GLY A 78 -6.15 -1.33 -18.78
CA GLY A 78 -6.94 -2.30 -19.53
C GLY A 78 -6.37 -2.49 -20.94
N LYS A 79 -7.13 -2.08 -21.96
CA LYS A 79 -6.70 -2.16 -23.37
C LYS A 79 -6.29 -0.82 -23.98
N LYS A 80 -6.38 0.27 -23.22
CA LYS A 80 -6.08 1.62 -23.72
C LYS A 80 -4.66 1.99 -23.34
N LYS A 81 -3.85 2.39 -24.31
CA LYS A 81 -2.55 3.01 -24.04
C LYS A 81 -2.79 4.32 -23.27
N ILE A 82 -1.99 4.61 -22.27
CA ILE A 82 -2.07 5.84 -21.48
C ILE A 82 -0.72 6.53 -21.37
N GLY A 83 0.37 5.89 -21.80
CA GLY A 83 1.70 6.43 -21.60
C GLY A 83 2.80 5.53 -22.14
N PHE A 84 4.01 5.86 -21.76
CA PHE A 84 5.20 5.06 -22.01
C PHE A 84 6.19 5.19 -20.86
N SER A 85 7.10 4.23 -20.75
CA SER A 85 8.31 4.37 -19.96
C SER A 85 9.54 4.02 -20.79
N HIS A 86 10.64 4.67 -20.46
CA HIS A 86 11.96 4.43 -21.01
C HIS A 86 12.93 4.25 -19.85
N SER A 87 13.62 3.13 -19.81
CA SER A 87 14.67 2.89 -18.81
C SER A 87 15.97 2.48 -19.46
N ARG A 88 17.06 3.01 -18.92
CA ARG A 88 18.42 2.69 -19.31
C ARG A 88 19.23 2.30 -18.09
N TYR A 89 19.86 1.14 -18.17
CA TYR A 89 20.83 0.66 -17.19
C TYR A 89 22.18 0.56 -17.89
N ALA A 90 23.18 1.22 -17.33
CA ALA A 90 24.52 1.24 -17.90
C ALA A 90 25.55 0.89 -16.84
N ARG A 91 26.53 0.08 -17.23
CA ARG A 91 27.67 -0.22 -16.36
C ARG A 91 28.61 0.99 -16.26
N LEU A 92 29.16 1.20 -15.06
CA LEU A 92 30.25 2.14 -14.81
C LEU A 92 31.55 1.36 -14.46
N GLU A 93 32.69 2.06 -14.42
CA GLU A 93 33.93 1.46 -13.90
C GLU A 93 33.75 0.94 -12.46
N GLN A 94 32.95 1.67 -11.66
CA GLN A 94 32.56 1.30 -10.31
C GLN A 94 31.03 1.36 -10.19
N GLY A 95 30.39 0.18 -10.24
CA GLY A 95 28.94 0.04 -10.08
C GLY A 95 28.14 0.30 -11.34
N TYR A 96 26.95 0.88 -11.19
CA TYR A 96 25.97 1.04 -12.26
C TYR A 96 25.33 2.43 -12.24
N ARG A 97 24.81 2.84 -13.40
CA ARG A 97 23.91 3.99 -13.54
C ARG A 97 22.56 3.51 -14.05
N PHE A 98 21.50 4.08 -13.49
CA PHE A 98 20.15 3.90 -14.02
C PHE A 98 19.52 5.26 -14.34
N ASN A 99 18.68 5.26 -15.36
CA ASN A 99 17.85 6.38 -15.77
C ASN A 99 16.49 5.80 -16.17
N GLU A 100 15.42 6.41 -15.70
CA GLU A 100 14.05 6.03 -15.99
C GLU A 100 13.22 7.29 -16.20
N THR A 101 12.52 7.34 -17.32
CA THR A 101 11.53 8.38 -17.63
C THR A 101 10.20 7.69 -17.87
N MET A 102 9.16 8.18 -17.23
CA MET A 102 7.79 7.72 -17.39
C MET A 102 6.91 8.91 -17.70
N PHE A 103 6.03 8.74 -18.68
CA PHE A 103 4.96 9.67 -18.97
C PHE A 103 3.66 8.91 -19.06
N MET A 104 2.62 9.36 -18.36
CA MET A 104 1.30 8.76 -18.46
C MET A 104 0.18 9.77 -18.23
N ARG A 105 -0.96 9.50 -18.86
CA ARG A 105 -2.18 10.28 -18.74
C ARG A 105 -3.22 9.50 -17.95
N ILE A 106 -3.61 10.02 -16.80
CA ILE A 106 -4.55 9.37 -15.89
C ILE A 106 -5.86 10.14 -15.83
N ASN A 107 -6.97 9.40 -15.72
CA ASN A 107 -8.29 9.95 -15.43
C ASN A 107 -8.68 9.67 -13.98
N THR A 108 -8.92 10.73 -13.22
CA THR A 108 -9.41 10.67 -11.83
C THR A 108 -10.53 11.68 -11.65
N MET A 109 -11.65 11.22 -11.08
CA MET A 109 -12.84 12.05 -10.82
C MET A 109 -13.30 12.85 -12.06
N GLY A 110 -13.20 12.23 -13.24
CA GLY A 110 -13.56 12.83 -14.54
C GLY A 110 -12.57 13.85 -15.10
N MET A 111 -11.42 14.09 -14.46
CA MET A 111 -10.37 14.96 -14.97
C MET A 111 -9.14 14.19 -15.42
N ILE A 112 -8.57 14.65 -16.53
CA ILE A 112 -7.41 14.04 -17.17
C ILE A 112 -6.16 14.81 -16.75
N GLN A 113 -5.15 14.10 -16.27
CA GLN A 113 -3.89 14.67 -15.83
C GLN A 113 -2.72 13.94 -16.47
N ASP A 114 -1.75 14.73 -16.91
CA ASP A 114 -0.48 14.24 -17.43
C ASP A 114 0.52 14.19 -16.27
N ILE A 115 1.16 13.04 -16.11
CA ILE A 115 2.14 12.76 -15.07
C ILE A 115 3.46 12.45 -15.76
N GLY A 116 4.47 13.23 -15.43
CA GLY A 116 5.86 12.97 -15.78
C GLY A 116 6.62 12.53 -14.55
N LEU A 117 7.40 11.47 -14.68
CA LEU A 117 8.30 10.99 -13.64
C LEU A 117 9.67 10.74 -14.25
N ASN A 118 10.70 11.33 -13.65
CA ASN A 118 12.08 11.12 -14.03
C ASN A 118 12.84 10.64 -12.81
N THR A 119 13.55 9.54 -12.95
CA THR A 119 14.42 9.04 -11.91
C THR A 119 15.75 8.66 -12.49
N SER A 120 16.83 9.05 -11.84
CA SER A 120 18.17 8.58 -12.18
C SER A 120 18.98 8.33 -10.92
N GLY A 121 20.07 7.61 -11.05
CA GLY A 121 20.95 7.40 -9.92
C GLY A 121 22.15 6.55 -10.23
N THR A 122 22.98 6.40 -9.21
CA THR A 122 24.14 5.50 -9.24
C THR A 122 24.00 4.43 -8.17
N LEU A 123 24.40 3.22 -8.53
CA LEU A 123 24.38 2.05 -7.66
C LEU A 123 25.80 1.55 -7.47
N ASN A 124 26.05 0.95 -6.32
CA ASN A 124 27.29 0.22 -6.04
C ASN A 124 27.33 -1.09 -6.84
N THR A 125 28.46 -1.80 -6.79
CA THR A 125 28.62 -3.11 -7.46
C THR A 125 27.67 -4.17 -6.92
N ASP A 126 27.22 -4.02 -5.68
CA ASP A 126 26.22 -4.88 -5.04
C ASP A 126 24.78 -4.41 -5.29
N PHE A 127 24.56 -3.49 -6.24
CA PHE A 127 23.26 -2.87 -6.55
C PHE A 127 22.65 -2.02 -5.42
N SER A 128 23.32 -1.88 -4.28
CA SER A 128 22.88 -0.94 -3.25
C SER A 128 22.95 0.49 -3.79
N LEU A 129 22.03 1.32 -3.34
CA LEU A 129 21.92 2.71 -3.76
C LEU A 129 23.16 3.48 -3.31
N LYS A 130 23.70 4.32 -4.19
CA LYS A 130 24.77 5.27 -3.85
C LYS A 130 24.24 6.70 -3.87
N SER A 131 23.53 7.05 -4.95
CA SER A 131 22.81 8.32 -5.08
C SER A 131 21.61 8.19 -6.00
N PHE A 132 20.65 9.11 -5.86
CA PHE A 132 19.52 9.23 -6.75
C PHE A 132 19.10 10.68 -6.96
N ASP A 133 18.44 10.91 -8.08
CA ASP A 133 17.65 12.09 -8.41
C ASP A 133 16.27 11.60 -8.84
N PHE A 134 15.24 12.22 -8.28
CA PHE A 134 13.84 11.91 -8.53
C PHE A 134 13.09 13.21 -8.80
N GLU A 135 12.25 13.21 -9.82
CA GLU A 135 11.36 14.30 -10.14
C GLU A 135 10.00 13.74 -10.54
N ILE A 136 8.94 14.33 -10.00
CA ILE A 136 7.56 14.09 -10.42
C ILE A 136 6.89 15.43 -10.73
N ALA A 137 6.19 15.48 -11.85
CA ALA A 137 5.47 16.65 -12.32
C ALA A 137 4.07 16.28 -12.77
N SER A 138 3.09 17.06 -12.33
CA SER A 138 1.68 16.93 -12.72
C SER A 138 1.01 18.29 -12.73
N GLY A 139 0.72 18.82 -13.92
CA GLY A 139 0.17 20.16 -14.10
C GLY A 139 1.08 21.24 -13.49
N ARG A 140 0.60 21.91 -12.44
CA ARG A 140 1.36 22.96 -11.71
C ARG A 140 2.17 22.41 -10.54
N PHE A 141 1.99 21.14 -10.19
CA PHE A 141 2.69 20.51 -9.10
C PHE A 141 4.00 19.93 -9.61
N ASN A 142 5.08 20.27 -8.93
CA ASN A 142 6.39 19.67 -9.12
C ASN A 142 6.96 19.29 -7.76
N PHE A 143 7.68 18.18 -7.74
CA PHE A 143 8.48 17.79 -6.60
C PHE A 143 9.75 17.15 -7.13
N SER A 144 10.87 17.49 -6.50
CA SER A 144 12.13 16.81 -6.75
C SER A 144 12.79 16.41 -5.44
N ALA A 145 13.47 15.26 -5.45
CA ALA A 145 14.30 14.78 -4.37
C ALA A 145 15.62 14.27 -4.93
N ALA A 146 16.73 14.71 -4.35
CA ALA A 146 18.07 14.22 -4.66
C ALA A 146 18.70 13.70 -3.38
N GLY A 147 19.25 12.49 -3.41
CA GLY A 147 19.83 11.86 -2.24
C GLY A 147 21.18 11.21 -2.47
N ASP A 148 22.03 11.28 -1.45
CA ASP A 148 23.36 10.69 -1.42
C ASP A 148 23.55 9.87 -0.15
N ILE A 149 24.16 8.69 -0.28
CA ILE A 149 24.47 7.82 0.85
C ILE A 149 25.96 7.91 1.20
N THR A 150 26.25 8.26 2.45
CA THR A 150 27.60 8.23 3.01
C THR A 150 27.60 7.39 4.28
N GLY A 151 28.29 6.25 4.26
CA GLY A 151 28.25 5.27 5.35
C GLY A 151 26.83 4.74 5.55
N LYS A 152 26.25 4.94 6.74
CA LYS A 152 24.87 4.56 7.06
C LYS A 152 23.91 5.75 7.05
N THR A 153 24.27 6.87 6.43
CA THR A 153 23.42 8.07 6.41
C THR A 153 23.00 8.36 4.98
N LEU A 154 21.69 8.38 4.74
CA LEU A 154 21.10 8.93 3.52
C LEU A 154 20.73 10.39 3.78
N LYS A 155 21.36 11.31 3.06
CA LYS A 155 20.97 12.72 3.04
C LYS A 155 20.09 12.95 1.82
N VAL A 156 18.87 13.47 2.02
CA VAL A 156 17.93 13.78 0.93
C VAL A 156 17.65 15.28 0.92
N ASN A 157 17.88 15.93 -0.20
CA ASN A 157 17.47 17.30 -0.45
C ASN A 157 16.20 17.26 -1.29
N THR A 158 15.16 17.94 -0.83
CA THR A 158 13.87 18.03 -1.51
C THR A 158 13.61 19.45 -1.96
N GLN A 159 12.83 19.60 -3.02
CA GLN A 159 12.33 20.88 -3.47
C GLN A 159 10.88 20.75 -3.91
N SER A 160 10.02 21.58 -3.33
CA SER A 160 8.60 21.74 -3.67
C SER A 160 8.22 23.20 -3.46
N ALA A 161 7.33 23.75 -4.30
CA ALA A 161 6.85 25.14 -4.14
C ALA A 161 7.96 26.20 -3.99
N GLY A 162 9.11 26.00 -4.66
CA GLY A 162 10.30 26.83 -4.55
C GLY A 162 11.07 26.71 -3.21
N ALA A 163 10.52 26.06 -2.19
CA ALA A 163 11.17 25.78 -0.92
C ALA A 163 12.12 24.57 -1.03
N LYS A 164 13.23 24.62 -0.31
CA LYS A 164 14.20 23.51 -0.23
C LYS A 164 14.32 23.01 1.20
N GLN A 165 14.29 21.69 1.38
CA GLN A 165 14.47 21.06 2.69
C GLN A 165 15.47 19.92 2.62
N THR A 166 16.23 19.73 3.70
CA THR A 166 17.22 18.66 3.82
C THR A 166 16.78 17.70 4.93
N TYR A 167 16.73 16.42 4.60
CA TYR A 167 16.45 15.33 5.53
C TYR A 167 17.66 14.42 5.66
N GLN A 168 17.81 13.81 6.83
CA GLN A 168 18.81 12.77 7.06
C GLN A 168 18.10 11.55 7.64
N LEU A 169 18.34 10.40 7.02
CA LEU A 169 17.84 9.11 7.47
C LEU A 169 19.04 8.22 7.83
N THR A 170 19.00 7.67 9.04
CA THR A 170 19.95 6.62 9.45
C THR A 170 19.48 5.29 8.88
N LEU A 171 20.32 4.69 8.04
CA LEU A 171 20.08 3.43 7.37
C LEU A 171 20.44 2.28 8.31
N THR A 172 19.52 1.32 8.46
CA THR A 172 19.77 0.11 9.24
C THR A 172 20.63 -0.89 8.46
N ASP A 173 20.28 -1.09 7.17
CA ASP A 173 20.97 -1.97 6.22
C ASP A 173 21.22 -1.26 4.89
N ASN A 174 21.88 -1.96 3.96
CA ASN A 174 21.97 -1.54 2.57
C ASN A 174 20.56 -1.37 1.99
N ILE A 175 20.33 -0.22 1.35
CA ILE A 175 19.07 0.07 0.68
C ILE A 175 19.22 -0.05 -0.82
N TYR A 176 18.21 -0.63 -1.44
CA TYR A 176 18.06 -0.72 -2.87
C TYR A 176 17.09 0.35 -3.35
N PHE A 177 17.07 0.59 -4.65
CA PHE A 177 16.11 1.51 -5.26
C PHE A 177 15.09 0.72 -6.07
N THR A 178 13.83 1.13 -6.02
CA THR A 178 12.68 0.38 -6.57
C THR A 178 12.88 0.03 -8.04
N SER A 179 13.36 0.97 -8.85
CA SER A 179 13.61 0.75 -10.27
C SER A 179 14.67 -0.31 -10.56
N GLY A 180 15.62 -0.55 -9.65
CA GLY A 180 16.73 -1.50 -9.83
C GLY A 180 16.49 -2.92 -9.32
N ILE A 181 15.34 -3.19 -8.67
CA ILE A 181 15.08 -4.47 -7.99
C ILE A 181 14.99 -5.64 -8.97
N VAL A 182 14.27 -5.47 -10.08
CA VAL A 182 14.08 -6.56 -11.04
C VAL A 182 15.42 -6.93 -11.69
N GLN A 183 16.29 -5.95 -11.91
CA GLN A 183 17.63 -6.12 -12.45
C GLN A 183 18.56 -6.78 -11.43
N ALA A 184 18.49 -6.38 -10.15
CA ALA A 184 19.21 -7.05 -9.08
C ALA A 184 18.77 -8.52 -8.95
N ALA A 185 17.46 -8.79 -9.04
CA ALA A 185 16.90 -10.14 -9.03
C ALA A 185 17.37 -10.97 -10.24
N SER A 186 17.46 -10.36 -11.42
CA SER A 186 18.04 -10.98 -12.62
C SER A 186 19.50 -11.40 -12.42
N ALA A 187 20.28 -10.58 -11.72
CA ALA A 187 21.71 -10.85 -11.45
C ALA A 187 21.91 -12.08 -10.55
N GLY A 188 20.89 -12.41 -9.74
CA GLY A 188 20.95 -13.45 -8.73
C GLY A 188 20.79 -14.88 -9.23
N LYS A 189 20.45 -15.12 -10.50
CA LYS A 189 20.09 -16.48 -10.99
C LYS A 189 19.02 -17.17 -10.12
N LEU A 190 18.08 -16.38 -9.60
CA LEU A 190 16.99 -16.88 -8.77
C LEU A 190 16.15 -17.91 -9.53
N LYS A 191 15.72 -18.97 -8.83
CA LYS A 191 14.91 -20.07 -9.36
C LYS A 191 13.45 -19.94 -8.89
N PRO A 192 12.49 -20.52 -9.63
CA PRO A 192 11.11 -20.62 -9.16
C PRO A 192 11.03 -21.19 -7.73
N GLY A 193 10.29 -20.49 -6.87
CA GLY A 193 10.18 -20.78 -5.43
C GLY A 193 11.08 -19.92 -4.53
N ASP A 194 12.12 -19.28 -5.07
CA ASP A 194 13.00 -18.42 -4.29
C ASP A 194 12.28 -17.16 -3.82
N GLN A 195 12.55 -16.77 -2.56
CA GLN A 195 12.00 -15.56 -1.95
C GLN A 195 13.12 -14.68 -1.42
N LEU A 196 12.95 -13.37 -1.60
CA LEU A 196 13.94 -12.37 -1.28
C LEU A 196 13.26 -11.14 -0.69
N THR A 197 13.72 -10.69 0.48
CA THR A 197 13.21 -9.47 1.12
C THR A 197 14.22 -8.35 0.98
N LEU A 198 13.82 -7.27 0.31
CA LEU A 198 14.67 -6.12 0.01
C LEU A 198 14.25 -4.91 0.80
N LYS A 199 15.21 -4.24 1.43
CA LYS A 199 14.98 -2.89 1.96
C LYS A 199 15.19 -1.88 0.86
N VAL A 200 14.19 -1.05 0.62
CA VAL A 200 14.20 -0.05 -0.45
C VAL A 200 13.95 1.32 0.13
N PHE A 201 14.56 2.34 -0.48
CA PHE A 201 14.16 3.71 -0.23
C PHE A 201 13.12 4.15 -1.26
N ASP A 202 11.99 4.64 -0.78
CA ASP A 202 10.93 5.18 -1.63
C ASP A 202 10.91 6.72 -1.48
N PRO A 203 11.21 7.50 -2.55
CA PRO A 203 11.17 8.95 -2.52
C PRO A 203 9.75 9.52 -2.38
N ILE A 204 8.71 8.72 -2.68
CA ILE A 204 7.30 9.11 -2.50
C ILE A 204 6.92 9.01 -1.01
N ALA A 205 7.30 7.93 -0.34
CA ALA A 205 7.08 7.74 1.09
C ALA A 205 8.10 8.49 1.98
N MET A 206 9.22 8.92 1.40
CA MET A 206 10.39 9.49 2.10
C MET A 206 10.88 8.59 3.25
N GLY A 207 10.89 7.26 3.02
CA GLY A 207 11.15 6.26 4.05
C GLY A 207 11.77 4.95 3.54
N GLN A 208 12.24 4.14 4.49
CA GLN A 208 12.71 2.77 4.21
C GLN A 208 11.54 1.80 4.28
N GLU A 209 11.37 0.98 3.25
CA GLU A 209 10.30 -0.02 3.18
C GLU A 209 10.85 -1.39 2.77
N SER A 210 10.11 -2.45 3.10
CA SER A 210 10.48 -3.81 2.69
C SER A 210 9.62 -4.29 1.52
N ILE A 211 10.27 -4.74 0.46
CA ILE A 211 9.64 -5.42 -0.68
C ILE A 211 9.94 -6.91 -0.59
N LEU A 212 8.90 -7.73 -0.61
CA LEU A 212 9.03 -9.18 -0.73
C LEU A 212 8.93 -9.57 -2.19
N LEU A 213 10.05 -10.03 -2.74
CA LEU A 213 10.14 -10.63 -4.06
C LEU A 213 9.95 -12.15 -3.93
N HIS A 214 9.11 -12.72 -4.79
CA HIS A 214 8.94 -14.16 -4.93
C HIS A 214 9.03 -14.53 -6.40
N VAL A 215 9.97 -15.42 -6.73
CA VAL A 215 10.09 -15.94 -8.10
C VAL A 215 9.07 -17.05 -8.27
N LEU A 216 8.17 -16.86 -9.23
CA LEU A 216 7.11 -17.78 -9.57
C LEU A 216 7.55 -18.67 -10.75
N GLU A 217 6.63 -19.52 -11.21
CA GLU A 217 6.85 -20.39 -12.34
C GLU A 217 7.07 -19.61 -13.65
N GLU A 218 7.75 -20.27 -14.59
CA GLU A 218 7.92 -19.76 -15.95
C GLU A 218 6.63 -19.95 -16.75
N GLU A 219 6.26 -18.95 -17.56
CA GLU A 219 5.13 -19.05 -18.47
C GLU A 219 5.45 -18.44 -19.84
N ASN A 220 4.77 -18.94 -20.87
CA ASN A 220 4.86 -18.38 -22.21
C ASN A 220 3.95 -17.15 -22.31
N ILE A 221 4.52 -16.00 -22.63
CA ILE A 221 3.79 -14.76 -22.87
C ILE A 221 3.99 -14.27 -24.30
N THR A 222 2.97 -13.64 -24.85
CA THR A 222 3.08 -12.95 -26.14
C THR A 222 3.49 -11.51 -25.90
N ILE A 223 4.58 -11.08 -26.54
CA ILE A 223 5.13 -9.73 -26.52
C ILE A 223 5.61 -9.41 -27.93
N MET A 224 5.20 -8.27 -28.48
CA MET A 224 5.54 -7.86 -29.85
C MET A 224 5.27 -8.98 -30.87
N GLU A 225 4.10 -9.62 -30.77
CA GLU A 225 3.64 -10.73 -31.62
C GLU A 225 4.49 -12.02 -31.56
N GLN A 226 5.46 -12.08 -30.65
CA GLN A 226 6.31 -13.25 -30.43
C GLN A 226 5.96 -13.91 -29.12
N VAL A 227 5.87 -15.25 -29.13
CA VAL A 227 5.77 -16.04 -27.91
C VAL A 227 7.17 -16.13 -27.31
N LYS A 228 7.32 -15.63 -26.08
CA LYS A 228 8.55 -15.68 -25.29
C LYS A 228 8.29 -16.45 -24.01
N LYS A 229 9.23 -17.32 -23.67
CA LYS A 229 9.28 -17.95 -22.35
C LYS A 229 9.77 -16.89 -21.34
N ALA A 230 9.04 -16.72 -20.24
CA ALA A 230 9.35 -15.69 -19.26
C ALA A 230 9.22 -16.21 -17.83
N THR A 231 10.19 -15.87 -17.00
CA THR A 231 10.12 -16.06 -15.55
C THR A 231 9.24 -14.99 -14.95
N LYS A 232 8.22 -15.41 -14.21
CA LYS A 232 7.29 -14.53 -13.53
C LYS A 232 7.78 -14.22 -12.12
N ILE A 233 7.72 -12.96 -11.73
CA ILE A 233 8.14 -12.48 -10.41
C ILE A 233 6.96 -11.75 -9.77
N SER A 234 6.73 -12.01 -8.48
CA SER A 234 5.78 -11.28 -7.65
C SER A 234 6.54 -10.34 -6.72
N LEU A 235 6.22 -9.06 -6.76
CA LEU A 235 6.71 -8.03 -5.84
C LEU A 235 5.56 -7.63 -4.92
N LYS A 236 5.72 -7.85 -3.61
CA LYS A 236 4.75 -7.43 -2.60
C LYS A 236 5.28 -6.21 -1.85
N PHE A 237 4.50 -5.15 -1.83
CA PHE A 237 4.80 -3.88 -1.17
C PHE A 237 3.53 -3.38 -0.48
N LYS A 238 3.58 -3.15 0.85
CA LYS A 238 2.44 -2.63 1.63
C LYS A 238 1.10 -3.35 1.36
N GLY A 239 1.16 -4.68 1.24
CA GLY A 239 0.01 -5.53 0.92
C GLY A 239 -0.44 -5.50 -0.56
N ALA A 240 0.03 -4.55 -1.36
CA ALA A 240 -0.16 -4.56 -2.81
C ALA A 240 0.78 -5.58 -3.47
N THR A 241 0.29 -6.22 -4.53
CA THR A 241 1.08 -7.17 -5.33
C THR A 241 1.21 -6.67 -6.75
N GLN A 242 2.46 -6.54 -7.21
CA GLN A 242 2.82 -6.29 -8.60
C GLN A 242 3.43 -7.56 -9.17
N LEU A 243 3.20 -7.80 -10.46
CA LEU A 243 3.82 -8.91 -11.19
C LEU A 243 4.74 -8.35 -12.27
N ALA A 244 5.88 -8.99 -12.45
CA ALA A 244 6.82 -8.70 -13.53
C ALA A 244 7.13 -10.00 -14.28
N TRP A 245 7.41 -9.88 -15.57
CA TRP A 245 7.83 -10.99 -16.43
C TRP A 245 9.15 -10.64 -17.06
N MET A 246 10.08 -11.59 -17.00
CA MET A 246 11.45 -11.39 -17.41
C MET A 246 11.88 -12.53 -18.32
N ASP A 247 12.65 -12.24 -19.36
CA ASP A 247 13.22 -13.30 -20.20
C ASP A 247 14.45 -13.95 -19.57
N GLU A 248 14.99 -14.99 -20.22
CA GLU A 248 16.16 -15.73 -19.76
C GLU A 248 17.43 -14.86 -19.63
N LYS A 249 17.49 -13.72 -20.32
CA LYS A 249 18.61 -12.77 -20.25
C LYS A 249 18.41 -11.72 -19.17
N GLY A 250 17.28 -11.75 -18.47
CA GLY A 250 16.96 -10.78 -17.44
C GLY A 250 16.29 -9.50 -17.95
N ASP A 251 15.87 -9.47 -19.22
CA ASP A 251 15.17 -8.30 -19.74
C ASP A 251 13.71 -8.32 -19.29
N LEU A 252 13.25 -7.19 -18.78
CA LEU A 252 11.85 -7.00 -18.41
C LEU A 252 10.97 -6.96 -19.66
N LEU A 253 9.98 -7.84 -19.72
CA LEU A 253 9.07 -8.01 -20.86
C LEU A 253 7.69 -7.39 -20.60
N ARG A 254 7.18 -7.52 -19.37
CA ARG A 254 5.87 -7.02 -18.97
C ARG A 254 5.87 -6.73 -17.48
N GLU A 255 5.10 -5.74 -17.06
CA GLU A 255 4.69 -5.55 -15.68
C GLU A 255 3.18 -5.42 -15.58
N LYS A 256 2.62 -5.89 -14.48
CA LYS A 256 1.21 -5.75 -14.15
C LYS A 256 1.11 -5.19 -12.75
N GLY A 257 0.68 -3.95 -12.67
CA GLY A 257 0.40 -3.24 -11.43
C GLY A 257 -1.07 -3.35 -11.04
N MET A 258 -1.50 -2.36 -10.27
CA MET A 258 -2.86 -2.26 -9.74
C MET A 258 -3.80 -1.57 -10.74
N LEU A 259 -5.11 -1.64 -10.48
CA LEU A 259 -6.15 -0.90 -11.21
C LEU A 259 -6.12 -1.09 -12.75
N GLY A 260 -5.65 -2.26 -13.19
CA GLY A 260 -5.56 -2.62 -14.60
C GLY A 260 -4.39 -1.98 -15.36
N ILE A 261 -3.42 -1.38 -14.64
CA ILE A 261 -2.21 -0.83 -15.24
C ILE A 261 -1.26 -1.97 -15.64
N ILE A 262 -0.84 -1.96 -16.90
CA ILE A 262 0.07 -2.94 -17.48
C ILE A 262 1.14 -2.19 -18.28
N LEU A 263 2.39 -2.55 -18.10
CA LEU A 263 3.50 -2.10 -18.93
C LEU A 263 3.92 -3.25 -19.82
N GLU A 264 4.10 -3.01 -21.11
CA GLU A 264 4.56 -4.05 -22.06
C GLU A 264 5.72 -3.54 -22.90
N LYS A 265 6.78 -4.37 -23.00
CA LYS A 265 7.96 -4.08 -23.81
C LYS A 265 7.57 -3.85 -25.27
N THR A 266 8.15 -2.82 -25.87
CA THR A 266 7.86 -2.38 -27.23
C THR A 266 9.08 -1.71 -27.87
N SER A 267 8.94 -1.25 -29.11
CA SER A 267 9.95 -0.43 -29.79
C SER A 267 9.93 1.02 -29.30
N ARG A 268 11.02 1.77 -29.51
CA ARG A 268 11.04 3.21 -29.21
C ARG A 268 9.99 3.95 -30.01
N GLU A 269 9.85 3.62 -31.29
CA GLU A 269 8.89 4.21 -32.20
C GLU A 269 7.48 4.02 -31.64
N ASP A 270 7.06 2.78 -31.37
CA ASP A 270 5.73 2.47 -30.85
C ASP A 270 5.46 3.11 -29.48
N ALA A 271 6.47 3.20 -28.62
CA ALA A 271 6.37 3.86 -27.32
C ALA A 271 6.06 5.35 -27.47
N MET A 272 6.74 6.03 -28.39
CA MET A 272 6.60 7.46 -28.62
C MET A 272 5.37 7.82 -29.49
N TYR A 273 4.87 6.89 -30.31
CA TYR A 273 3.67 7.10 -31.13
C TYR A 273 2.35 6.78 -30.37
N GLY A 274 1.27 7.48 -30.72
CA GLY A 274 -0.08 7.07 -30.32
C GLY A 274 -0.50 7.37 -28.88
N LEU A 275 0.01 8.45 -28.26
CA LEU A 275 -0.56 8.97 -27.01
C LEU A 275 -2.03 9.36 -27.26
N PRO A 276 -3.02 8.67 -26.65
CA PRO A 276 -4.40 8.90 -27.03
C PRO A 276 -4.91 10.26 -26.54
N ILE A 277 -5.73 10.88 -27.39
CA ILE A 277 -6.47 12.10 -27.07
C ILE A 277 -7.54 11.81 -26.00
N GLN A 278 -8.06 10.58 -25.97
CA GLN A 278 -9.11 10.15 -25.04
C GLN A 278 -8.53 9.43 -23.82
N SER A 279 -9.13 9.70 -22.66
CA SER A 279 -8.73 9.06 -21.42
C SER A 279 -9.19 7.61 -21.29
N SER A 280 -8.50 6.92 -20.39
CA SER A 280 -8.83 5.62 -19.87
C SER A 280 -9.94 5.69 -18.80
N GLN A 281 -10.22 4.55 -18.16
CA GLN A 281 -11.24 4.45 -17.12
C GLN A 281 -10.86 5.33 -15.90
N ASP A 282 -11.87 5.96 -15.29
CA ASP A 282 -11.70 6.72 -14.05
C ASP A 282 -11.16 5.82 -12.93
N LEU A 283 -9.94 6.07 -12.47
CA LEU A 283 -9.27 5.26 -11.45
C LEU A 283 -9.95 5.36 -10.09
N THR A 284 -10.46 6.54 -9.73
CA THR A 284 -11.17 6.76 -8.46
C THR A 284 -12.41 5.88 -8.40
N LYS A 285 -13.17 5.81 -9.51
CA LYS A 285 -14.32 4.91 -9.61
C LYS A 285 -13.90 3.44 -9.68
N ALA A 286 -12.82 3.11 -10.38
CA ALA A 286 -12.32 1.74 -10.48
C ALA A 286 -11.85 1.17 -9.12
N ALA A 287 -11.26 2.01 -8.27
CA ALA A 287 -10.82 1.64 -6.92
C ALA A 287 -11.96 1.56 -5.89
N SER A 288 -13.02 2.35 -6.07
CA SER A 288 -14.11 2.45 -5.09
C SER A 288 -14.87 1.14 -4.83
N ILE A 289 -15.37 0.98 -3.61
CA ILE A 289 -16.13 -0.19 -3.17
C ILE A 289 -17.63 0.11 -3.31
N PRO A 290 -18.43 -0.73 -4.00
CA PRO A 290 -19.88 -0.53 -4.08
C PRO A 290 -20.53 -0.71 -2.70
N SER A 291 -21.51 0.14 -2.37
CA SER A 291 -22.35 -0.02 -1.17
C SER A 291 -23.58 -0.89 -1.46
N ASN A 292 -24.06 -1.62 -0.45
CA ASN A 292 -25.32 -2.36 -0.51
C ASN A 292 -26.57 -1.48 -0.32
N ILE A 293 -26.43 -0.29 0.27
CA ILE A 293 -27.51 0.67 0.48
C ILE A 293 -27.07 2.11 0.15
N ASP A 294 -28.04 3.01 0.00
CA ASP A 294 -27.77 4.45 0.01
C ASP A 294 -27.83 5.01 1.44
N ILE A 295 -27.15 6.12 1.68
CA ILE A 295 -27.22 6.87 2.94
C ILE A 295 -27.48 8.34 2.57
N ASP A 296 -28.68 8.84 2.87
CA ASP A 296 -29.09 10.18 2.45
C ASP A 296 -28.45 11.29 3.30
N ASN A 297 -28.32 11.09 4.62
CA ASN A 297 -27.74 12.07 5.54
C ASN A 297 -26.75 11.40 6.51
N PRO A 298 -25.52 11.08 6.06
CA PRO A 298 -24.52 10.43 6.91
C PRO A 298 -24.11 11.31 8.12
N ASP A 299 -24.11 12.63 7.96
CA ASP A 299 -23.67 13.60 8.97
C ASP A 299 -24.54 13.59 10.23
N GLY A 300 -25.84 13.30 10.07
CA GLY A 300 -26.80 13.21 11.17
C GLY A 300 -26.75 11.91 11.98
N LEU A 301 -25.94 10.94 11.55
CA LEU A 301 -25.84 9.63 12.22
C LEU A 301 -24.80 9.67 13.34
N MET A 302 -25.17 9.08 14.48
CA MET A 302 -24.31 8.98 15.67
C MET A 302 -23.55 7.67 15.73
N GLN A 303 -24.05 6.62 15.09
CA GLN A 303 -23.39 5.33 15.04
C GLN A 303 -23.68 4.62 13.73
N MET A 304 -22.71 3.83 13.25
CA MET A 304 -22.92 2.91 12.14
C MET A 304 -22.15 1.60 12.36
N ARG A 305 -22.71 0.50 11.85
CA ARG A 305 -22.07 -0.83 11.87
C ARG A 305 -21.89 -1.35 10.46
N PHE A 306 -20.72 -1.95 10.23
CA PHE A 306 -20.30 -2.51 8.95
C PHE A 306 -19.80 -3.93 9.14
N GLU A 307 -20.06 -4.80 8.18
CA GLU A 307 -19.31 -6.03 7.99
C GLU A 307 -18.16 -5.75 7.03
N ILE A 308 -16.93 -6.02 7.46
CA ILE A 308 -15.69 -5.78 6.71
C ILE A 308 -15.11 -7.12 6.27
N THR A 309 -14.75 -7.23 5.00
CA THR A 309 -14.01 -8.38 4.47
C THR A 309 -12.86 -7.87 3.63
N CYS A 310 -11.63 -8.22 4.01
CA CYS A 310 -10.42 -7.88 3.26
C CYS A 310 -9.40 -9.01 3.37
N SER A 311 -8.52 -9.11 2.37
CA SER A 311 -7.33 -9.97 2.45
C SER A 311 -6.19 -9.21 3.13
N GLY A 312 -5.65 -9.75 4.22
CA GLY A 312 -4.57 -9.13 5.00
C GLY A 312 -4.95 -8.90 6.46
N ASP A 313 -3.96 -8.69 7.31
CA ASP A 313 -4.17 -8.39 8.72
C ASP A 313 -4.31 -6.88 8.93
N PHE A 314 -5.55 -6.40 8.83
CA PHE A 314 -5.93 -5.01 9.12
C PHE A 314 -6.71 -4.88 10.43
N ALA A 315 -6.80 -5.97 11.20
CA ALA A 315 -7.67 -6.04 12.38
C ALA A 315 -7.22 -5.06 13.47
N GLU A 316 -5.90 -4.90 13.64
CA GLU A 316 -5.32 -3.96 14.59
C GLU A 316 -5.61 -2.51 14.20
N GLN A 317 -5.48 -2.16 12.92
CA GLN A 317 -5.71 -0.81 12.42
C GLN A 317 -7.19 -0.43 12.50
N LEU A 318 -8.10 -1.39 12.38
CA LEU A 318 -9.54 -1.15 12.52
C LEU A 318 -9.97 -0.87 13.97
N GLN A 319 -9.14 -1.19 14.96
CA GLN A 319 -9.41 -0.96 16.37
C GLN A 319 -8.87 0.42 16.83
N GLY A 320 -9.64 1.13 17.67
CA GLY A 320 -9.18 2.33 18.37
C GLY A 320 -9.85 3.63 17.92
N GLY A 321 -9.75 4.64 18.81
CA GLY A 321 -10.46 5.92 18.66
C GLY A 321 -11.97 5.70 18.60
N ARG A 322 -12.59 6.20 17.53
CA ARG A 322 -14.03 6.06 17.29
C ARG A 322 -14.48 4.70 16.76
N GLN A 323 -13.54 3.78 16.48
CA GLN A 323 -13.80 2.48 15.89
C GLN A 323 -13.62 1.33 16.89
N THR A 324 -14.54 0.37 16.88
CA THR A 324 -14.44 -0.90 17.61
C THR A 324 -14.65 -2.05 16.64
N TYR A 325 -13.64 -2.91 16.49
CA TYR A 325 -13.67 -4.04 15.58
C TYR A 325 -13.80 -5.36 16.34
N LYS A 326 -14.90 -6.08 16.09
CA LYS A 326 -15.13 -7.44 16.55
C LYS A 326 -15.47 -8.28 15.33
N ALA A 327 -14.43 -8.88 14.75
CA ALA A 327 -14.49 -9.52 13.44
C ALA A 327 -15.75 -10.39 13.25
N PRO A 328 -16.46 -10.26 12.11
CA PRO A 328 -16.18 -9.37 10.98
C PRO A 328 -16.81 -7.97 11.11
N VAL A 329 -17.36 -7.63 12.29
CA VAL A 329 -18.18 -6.42 12.48
C VAL A 329 -17.36 -5.26 13.03
N LEU A 330 -17.34 -4.17 12.28
CA LEU A 330 -16.85 -2.86 12.71
C LEU A 330 -18.02 -2.00 13.19
N SER A 331 -17.85 -1.34 14.33
CA SER A 331 -18.78 -0.32 14.83
C SER A 331 -18.05 1.01 14.93
N ILE A 332 -18.65 2.07 14.38
CA ILE A 332 -18.13 3.44 14.43
C ILE A 332 -19.12 4.30 15.20
N GLN A 333 -18.63 5.00 16.22
CA GLN A 333 -19.38 5.99 16.99
C GLN A 333 -18.93 7.39 16.55
N LYS A 334 -19.82 8.37 16.47
CA LYS A 334 -19.42 9.79 16.28
C LYS A 334 -18.90 10.35 17.60
N GLU A 335 -17.78 11.06 17.56
CA GLU A 335 -17.22 11.72 18.74
C GLU A 335 -18.16 12.83 19.22
N SER A 336 -18.42 12.90 20.54
CA SER A 336 -19.13 14.03 21.12
C SER A 336 -18.15 15.19 21.34
N LEU A 337 -18.58 16.38 20.91
CA LEU A 337 -17.91 17.65 21.19
C LEU A 337 -18.42 18.29 22.49
N ASP A 338 -19.44 17.70 23.11
CA ASP A 338 -19.98 18.17 24.38
C ASP A 338 -18.90 18.01 25.47
N ASP A 339 -18.88 18.97 26.39
CA ASP A 339 -17.97 19.01 27.54
C ASP A 339 -16.48 19.27 27.24
N LEU A 340 -16.10 19.59 25.99
CA LEU A 340 -14.73 20.02 25.65
C LEU A 340 -14.32 21.37 26.29
N LEU A 341 -15.26 22.04 26.96
CA LEU A 341 -15.08 23.32 27.66
C LEU A 341 -15.01 23.17 29.20
N GLN A 342 -15.19 21.97 29.76
CA GLN A 342 -15.44 21.79 31.20
C GLN A 342 -14.44 20.88 31.93
N GLN A 343 -13.40 20.40 31.26
CA GLN A 343 -12.41 19.52 31.89
C GLN A 343 -11.01 20.08 31.71
N ASP A 344 -10.29 20.25 32.82
CA ASP A 344 -8.82 20.30 32.77
C ASP A 344 -8.36 19.09 31.96
N PRO A 345 -7.44 19.27 30.99
CA PRO A 345 -7.01 18.17 30.15
C PRO A 345 -6.50 17.05 31.07
N PRO A 346 -7.07 15.83 31.01
CA PRO A 346 -6.52 14.74 31.78
C PRO A 346 -5.04 14.63 31.43
N LEU A 347 -4.20 14.50 32.46
CA LEU A 347 -2.80 14.10 32.32
C LEU A 347 -2.78 12.67 31.78
N VAL A 348 -3.10 12.50 30.50
CA VAL A 348 -2.99 11.22 29.80
C VAL A 348 -1.50 10.92 29.69
N PRO A 349 -1.01 9.77 30.20
CA PRO A 349 0.39 9.41 30.08
C PRO A 349 0.79 9.24 28.61
N MET A 350 1.67 10.13 28.14
CA MET A 350 2.58 10.02 26.99
C MET A 350 2.09 9.20 25.78
N GLU A 351 1.13 9.71 25.02
CA GLU A 351 1.38 9.74 23.57
C GLU A 351 2.49 10.77 23.34
N ASN A 352 3.45 10.47 22.46
CA ASN A 352 4.49 11.42 22.10
C ASN A 352 3.87 12.52 21.22
N PHE A 353 3.10 13.44 21.81
CA PHE A 353 2.51 14.58 21.11
C PHE A 353 3.56 15.37 20.34
N THR A 354 4.81 15.36 20.80
CA THR A 354 5.97 15.86 20.05
C THR A 354 5.99 15.35 18.61
N THR A 355 5.76 14.06 18.38
CA THR A 355 5.71 13.47 17.03
C THR A 355 4.56 14.04 16.20
N PHE A 356 3.40 14.26 16.82
CA PHE A 356 2.20 14.77 16.13
C PHE A 356 2.14 16.29 16.05
N LEU A 357 3.12 16.99 16.63
CA LEU A 357 3.36 18.43 16.50
C LEU A 357 4.53 18.72 15.56
N ALA A 358 5.50 17.79 15.46
CA ALA A 358 6.67 17.94 14.64
C ALA A 358 6.34 18.06 13.14
N PRO A 359 7.14 18.84 12.39
CA PRO A 359 7.06 18.83 10.94
C PRO A 359 7.50 17.47 10.38
N SER A 360 7.07 17.16 9.16
CA SER A 360 7.52 16.01 8.38
C SER A 360 7.73 16.42 6.92
N PRO A 361 8.34 15.58 6.06
CA PRO A 361 8.71 15.96 4.69
C PRO A 361 7.64 16.70 3.88
N PHE A 362 6.38 16.33 4.05
CA PHE A 362 5.27 16.96 3.33
C PHE A 362 4.21 17.60 4.26
N ILE A 363 4.52 17.72 5.55
CA ILE A 363 3.74 18.46 6.55
C ILE A 363 4.67 19.51 7.17
N GLN A 364 4.97 20.55 6.41
CA GLN A 364 5.97 21.57 6.72
C GLN A 364 5.44 22.64 7.71
N SER A 365 5.00 22.19 8.90
CA SER A 365 4.45 23.08 9.94
C SER A 365 5.42 24.13 10.48
N ASP A 366 6.72 23.91 10.30
CA ASP A 366 7.80 24.81 10.69
C ASP A 366 8.14 25.87 9.62
N HIS A 367 7.56 25.78 8.42
CA HIS A 367 7.87 26.71 7.34
C HIS A 367 7.30 28.11 7.63
N PRO A 368 8.06 29.21 7.39
CA PRO A 368 7.62 30.56 7.71
C PRO A 368 6.28 30.97 7.09
N ALA A 369 5.99 30.52 5.87
CA ALA A 369 4.70 30.81 5.21
C ALA A 369 3.50 30.14 5.92
N ILE A 370 3.69 28.92 6.43
CA ILE A 370 2.66 28.18 7.18
C ILE A 370 2.48 28.81 8.56
N GLN A 371 3.58 29.11 9.26
CA GLN A 371 3.53 29.76 10.58
C GLN A 371 2.86 31.13 10.51
N LYS A 372 3.24 31.96 9.52
CA LYS A 372 2.64 33.28 9.31
C LYS A 372 1.14 33.18 9.03
N LEU A 373 0.73 32.31 8.09
CA LEU A 373 -0.69 32.13 7.82
C LEU A 373 -1.43 31.67 9.08
N THR A 374 -0.86 30.73 9.82
CA THR A 374 -1.47 30.23 11.05
C THR A 374 -1.68 31.36 12.06
N SER A 375 -0.67 32.19 12.32
CA SER A 375 -0.81 33.34 13.23
C SER A 375 -1.80 34.39 12.75
N ASP A 376 -1.99 34.54 11.43
CA ASP A 376 -2.99 35.44 10.86
C ASP A 376 -4.43 34.89 11.02
N LEU A 377 -4.60 33.57 11.15
CA LEU A 377 -5.92 32.91 11.22
C LEU A 377 -6.39 32.65 12.65
N VAL A 378 -5.49 32.38 13.59
CA VAL A 378 -5.84 32.00 14.95
C VAL A 378 -5.12 32.85 16.00
N ALA A 379 -5.82 33.16 17.08
CA ALA A 379 -5.24 33.81 18.23
C ALA A 379 -4.60 32.78 19.16
N GLU A 380 -3.56 33.17 19.90
CA GLU A 380 -2.84 32.28 20.82
C GLU A 380 -3.79 31.67 21.88
N ASN A 381 -4.72 32.49 22.38
CA ASN A 381 -5.71 32.15 23.41
C ASN A 381 -6.99 31.48 22.86
N ASP A 382 -7.13 31.31 21.55
CA ASP A 382 -8.25 30.52 21.00
C ASP A 382 -8.17 29.09 21.53
N LEU A 383 -9.32 28.49 21.82
CA LEU A 383 -9.38 27.08 22.21
C LEU A 383 -9.00 26.18 21.02
N PRO A 384 -8.40 25.00 21.22
CA PRO A 384 -7.98 24.11 20.13
C PRO A 384 -9.09 23.79 19.11
N LEU A 385 -10.32 23.59 19.58
CA LEU A 385 -11.47 23.35 18.68
C LEU A 385 -11.85 24.59 17.85
N GLU A 386 -11.73 25.79 18.42
CA GLU A 386 -11.98 27.05 17.71
C GLU A 386 -10.92 27.30 16.66
N LYS A 387 -9.64 27.06 17.00
CA LYS A 387 -8.53 27.07 16.05
C LYS A 387 -8.81 26.12 14.88
N ALA A 388 -9.18 24.87 15.15
CA ALA A 388 -9.51 23.89 14.11
C ALA A 388 -10.65 24.37 13.19
N ARG A 389 -11.73 24.94 13.74
CA ARG A 389 -12.85 25.50 12.95
C ARG A 389 -12.39 26.64 12.04
N LYS A 390 -11.58 27.58 12.55
CA LYS A 390 -11.03 28.70 11.76
C LYS A 390 -10.14 28.20 10.62
N LEU A 391 -9.30 27.20 10.88
CA LEU A 391 -8.44 26.59 9.87
C LEU A 391 -9.24 25.86 8.77
N VAL A 392 -10.24 25.05 9.13
CA VAL A 392 -11.12 24.39 8.15
C VAL A 392 -11.88 25.42 7.31
N ALA A 393 -12.45 26.45 7.94
CA ALA A 393 -13.18 27.50 7.23
C ALA A 393 -12.28 28.23 6.22
N TRP A 394 -11.04 28.52 6.59
CA TRP A 394 -10.08 29.12 5.66
C TRP A 394 -9.76 28.19 4.49
N ILE A 395 -9.50 26.90 4.73
CA ILE A 395 -9.24 25.91 3.67
C ILE A 395 -10.43 25.83 2.70
N GLN A 396 -11.65 25.71 3.22
CA GLN A 396 -12.87 25.65 2.40
C GLN A 396 -13.03 26.88 1.50
N ALA A 397 -12.64 28.06 1.97
CA ALA A 397 -12.75 29.30 1.21
C ALA A 397 -11.61 29.51 0.19
N HIS A 398 -10.42 28.95 0.43
CA HIS A 398 -9.21 29.30 -0.34
C HIS A 398 -8.61 28.16 -1.14
N ILE A 399 -8.99 26.90 -0.91
CA ILE A 399 -8.46 25.74 -1.61
C ILE A 399 -9.56 25.13 -2.49
N GLN A 400 -9.32 25.12 -3.79
CA GLN A 400 -10.25 24.56 -4.76
C GLN A 400 -10.19 23.03 -4.75
N LYS A 401 -11.34 22.39 -4.52
CA LYS A 401 -11.49 20.91 -4.55
C LYS A 401 -11.36 20.37 -5.97
N ARG A 402 -10.20 19.83 -6.31
CA ARG A 402 -9.94 19.15 -7.60
C ARG A 402 -8.93 18.02 -7.39
N PRO A 403 -9.11 16.84 -8.01
CA PRO A 403 -8.07 15.80 -8.03
C PRO A 403 -6.74 16.40 -8.43
N VAL A 404 -5.69 15.97 -7.75
CA VAL A 404 -4.29 16.25 -8.08
C VAL A 404 -3.55 14.93 -7.97
N ILE A 405 -2.81 14.57 -9.02
CA ILE A 405 -1.96 13.38 -8.99
C ILE A 405 -0.52 13.84 -8.83
N SER A 406 -0.16 14.20 -7.61
CA SER A 406 1.22 14.53 -7.21
C SER A 406 1.50 13.97 -5.83
N LEU A 407 2.67 14.30 -5.28
CA LEU A 407 2.92 14.10 -3.87
C LEU A 407 2.12 15.12 -3.05
N PRO A 408 1.40 14.69 -2.00
CA PRO A 408 0.60 15.59 -1.19
C PRO A 408 1.52 16.38 -0.27
N ASP A 409 1.72 17.64 -0.63
CA ASP A 409 2.69 18.57 -0.02
C ASP A 409 1.99 19.85 0.45
N ALA A 410 2.16 20.19 1.73
CA ALA A 410 1.42 21.31 2.33
C ALA A 410 1.79 22.66 1.70
N LEU A 411 3.06 22.89 1.37
CA LEU A 411 3.52 24.13 0.74
C LEU A 411 3.01 24.28 -0.68
N SER A 412 3.05 23.20 -1.46
CA SER A 412 2.55 23.15 -2.83
C SER A 412 1.04 23.34 -2.86
N THR A 413 0.32 22.76 -1.91
CA THR A 413 -1.13 22.98 -1.76
C THR A 413 -1.42 24.44 -1.43
N LEU A 414 -0.65 25.01 -0.50
CA LEU A 414 -0.76 26.42 -0.15
C LEU A 414 -0.52 27.29 -1.39
N GLU A 415 0.59 27.12 -2.10
CA GLU A 415 0.92 27.94 -3.27
C GLU A 415 -0.11 27.80 -4.41
N ASN A 416 -0.49 26.56 -4.75
CA ASN A 416 -1.36 26.29 -5.90
C ASN A 416 -2.84 26.53 -5.64
N ARG A 417 -3.28 26.54 -4.38
CA ARG A 417 -4.69 26.74 -3.96
C ARG A 417 -5.66 25.73 -4.57
N ILE A 418 -5.19 24.52 -4.87
CA ILE A 418 -5.96 23.44 -5.50
C ILE A 418 -5.53 22.12 -4.85
N GLY A 419 -6.46 21.18 -4.67
CA GLY A 419 -6.13 19.86 -4.13
C GLY A 419 -7.35 18.97 -3.91
N ASP A 420 -7.11 17.68 -3.67
CA ASP A 420 -8.14 16.74 -3.22
C ASP A 420 -7.96 16.39 -1.73
N CYS A 421 -8.50 15.24 -1.31
CA CYS A 421 -8.42 14.77 0.07
C CYS A 421 -6.99 14.78 0.63
N ASN A 422 -5.99 14.43 -0.17
CA ASN A 422 -4.62 14.33 0.32
C ASN A 422 -4.03 15.72 0.59
N GLU A 423 -4.16 16.64 -0.37
CA GLU A 423 -3.71 18.03 -0.24
C GLU A 423 -4.43 18.76 0.92
N HIS A 424 -5.74 18.55 1.07
CA HIS A 424 -6.50 19.13 2.19
C HIS A 424 -6.01 18.57 3.53
N ALA A 425 -5.78 17.25 3.62
CA ALA A 425 -5.33 16.62 4.86
C ALA A 425 -3.91 17.05 5.28
N VAL A 426 -2.97 17.15 4.33
CA VAL A 426 -1.59 17.59 4.64
C VAL A 426 -1.51 19.08 4.96
N LEU A 427 -2.25 19.94 4.25
CA LEU A 427 -2.29 21.37 4.54
C LEU A 427 -2.95 21.65 5.89
N PHE A 428 -4.08 21.00 6.17
CA PHE A 428 -4.72 21.11 7.48
C PHE A 428 -3.78 20.64 8.59
N ALA A 429 -3.10 19.50 8.41
CA ALA A 429 -2.12 19.01 9.38
C ALA A 429 -0.99 20.02 9.61
N ALA A 430 -0.46 20.65 8.56
CA ALA A 430 0.62 21.63 8.71
C ALA A 430 0.17 22.87 9.49
N LEU A 431 -1.01 23.41 9.18
CA LEU A 431 -1.60 24.55 9.88
C LEU A 431 -1.96 24.22 11.34
N ALA A 432 -2.57 23.05 11.58
CA ALA A 432 -2.97 22.63 12.91
C ALA A 432 -1.75 22.37 13.82
N ARG A 433 -0.69 21.74 13.29
CA ARG A 433 0.58 21.56 14.01
C ARG A 433 1.26 22.90 14.31
N ALA A 434 1.27 23.83 13.36
CA ALA A 434 1.78 25.18 13.59
C ALA A 434 0.95 25.95 14.64
N ALA A 435 -0.34 25.62 14.79
CA ALA A 435 -1.23 26.18 15.81
C ALA A 435 -1.09 25.51 17.19
N GLY A 436 -0.17 24.55 17.33
CA GLY A 436 0.05 23.80 18.57
C GLY A 436 -0.95 22.65 18.81
N ILE A 437 -1.65 22.19 17.76
CA ILE A 437 -2.63 21.11 17.85
C ILE A 437 -1.98 19.80 17.37
N PRO A 438 -1.80 18.78 18.24
CA PRO A 438 -1.33 17.48 17.82
C PRO A 438 -2.26 16.89 16.76
N THR A 439 -1.71 16.57 15.58
CA THR A 439 -2.49 16.19 14.40
C THR A 439 -1.91 14.96 13.70
N LYS A 440 -2.77 13.96 13.49
CA LYS A 440 -2.52 12.73 12.72
C LYS A 440 -3.17 12.85 11.34
N ILE A 441 -2.59 12.19 10.34
CA ILE A 441 -3.29 11.90 9.08
C ILE A 441 -3.87 10.49 9.19
N GLU A 442 -5.12 10.36 8.79
CA GLU A 442 -5.88 9.13 8.76
C GLU A 442 -6.20 8.79 7.30
N ALA A 443 -6.14 7.51 6.97
CA ALA A 443 -6.40 7.01 5.63
C ALA A 443 -7.35 5.82 5.67
N GLY A 444 -8.26 5.78 4.72
CA GLY A 444 -9.28 4.74 4.69
C GLY A 444 -10.30 4.99 3.59
N VAL A 445 -11.58 4.88 3.91
CA VAL A 445 -12.66 5.12 2.95
C VAL A 445 -13.81 5.92 3.54
N VAL A 446 -14.54 6.63 2.68
CA VAL A 446 -15.74 7.41 3.02
C VAL A 446 -16.89 7.09 2.08
N PHE A 447 -18.12 7.12 2.58
CA PHE A 447 -19.29 6.91 1.74
C PHE A 447 -19.64 8.16 0.92
N LEU A 448 -19.79 7.99 -0.39
CA LEU A 448 -20.29 9.01 -1.30
C LEU A 448 -21.07 8.34 -2.44
N ARG A 449 -22.32 8.77 -2.67
CA ARG A 449 -23.14 8.37 -3.84
C ARG A 449 -23.18 6.83 -4.05
N LYS A 450 -23.67 6.08 -3.05
CA LYS A 450 -23.76 4.60 -3.04
C LYS A 450 -22.44 3.84 -3.15
N ARG A 451 -21.31 4.46 -2.84
CA ARG A 451 -19.98 3.81 -2.91
C ARG A 451 -19.09 4.31 -1.79
N PHE A 452 -18.10 3.52 -1.42
CA PHE A 452 -17.01 3.94 -0.56
C PHE A 452 -15.79 4.28 -1.42
N PHE A 453 -15.27 5.49 -1.25
CA PHE A 453 -14.08 5.97 -1.94
C PHE A 453 -12.91 6.04 -0.99
N TYR A 454 -11.72 5.69 -1.47
CA TYR A 454 -10.49 5.92 -0.71
C TYR A 454 -10.33 7.40 -0.41
N HIS A 455 -9.95 7.70 0.82
CA HIS A 455 -9.98 9.04 1.35
C HIS A 455 -8.91 9.25 2.42
N ALA A 456 -8.52 10.51 2.61
CA ALA A 456 -7.58 10.96 3.62
C ALA A 456 -8.20 12.12 4.40
N TRP A 457 -8.05 12.09 5.72
CA TRP A 457 -8.55 13.12 6.62
C TRP A 457 -7.63 13.22 7.84
N ASN A 458 -8.03 13.98 8.87
CA ASN A 458 -7.19 14.21 10.04
C ASN A 458 -7.86 13.71 11.33
N SER A 459 -7.03 13.41 12.32
CA SER A 459 -7.45 13.28 13.72
C SER A 459 -6.64 14.29 14.52
N ILE A 460 -7.31 15.10 15.35
CA ILE A 460 -6.68 16.15 16.15
C ILE A 460 -6.97 15.98 17.63
N TYR A 461 -6.01 16.37 18.48
CA TYR A 461 -6.19 16.36 19.93
C TYR A 461 -6.67 17.72 20.44
N VAL A 462 -7.92 17.78 20.93
CA VAL A 462 -8.55 19.00 21.50
C VAL A 462 -9.02 18.78 22.94
N GLY A 463 -8.28 17.97 23.71
CA GLY A 463 -8.70 17.39 25.00
C GLY A 463 -9.11 15.91 24.86
N ARG A 464 -9.46 15.51 23.63
CA ARG A 464 -9.53 14.13 23.15
C ARG A 464 -9.24 14.12 21.65
N TRP A 465 -8.93 12.94 21.10
CA TRP A 465 -8.83 12.78 19.65
C TRP A 465 -10.21 12.85 19.01
N ILE A 466 -10.37 13.76 18.04
CA ILE A 466 -11.55 13.86 17.19
C ILE A 466 -11.13 13.87 15.72
N THR A 467 -11.96 13.28 14.88
CA THR A 467 -11.78 13.28 13.42
C THR A 467 -12.17 14.64 12.82
N VAL A 468 -11.39 15.16 11.89
CA VAL A 468 -11.67 16.38 11.12
C VAL A 468 -11.45 16.10 9.65
N ASP A 469 -12.45 16.40 8.84
CA ASP A 469 -12.33 16.37 7.39
C ASP A 469 -12.42 17.79 6.83
N ALA A 470 -11.25 18.34 6.50
CA ALA A 470 -11.14 19.67 5.93
C ALA A 470 -11.59 19.75 4.47
N LEU A 471 -11.78 18.63 3.74
CA LEU A 471 -12.36 18.61 2.40
C LEU A 471 -13.89 18.68 2.46
N PHE A 472 -14.51 17.97 3.40
CA PHE A 472 -15.97 17.91 3.56
C PHE A 472 -16.55 18.91 4.56
N ASP A 473 -15.72 19.73 5.21
CA ASP A 473 -16.16 20.71 6.23
C ASP A 473 -16.82 20.03 7.44
N GLN A 474 -16.24 18.92 7.90
CA GLN A 474 -16.80 18.13 9.00
C GLN A 474 -15.92 18.15 10.25
N ILE A 475 -16.52 18.56 11.37
CA ILE A 475 -15.93 18.48 12.71
C ILE A 475 -17.03 18.03 13.71
N PRO A 476 -17.02 16.77 14.20
CA PRO A 476 -16.19 15.67 13.72
C PRO A 476 -16.70 15.10 12.38
N ALA A 477 -15.84 14.33 11.70
CA ALA A 477 -16.23 13.60 10.49
C ALA A 477 -17.44 12.66 10.74
N ASP A 478 -18.24 12.39 9.72
CA ASP A 478 -19.39 11.49 9.84
C ASP A 478 -18.98 10.02 10.13
N VAL A 479 -19.95 9.16 10.47
CA VAL A 479 -19.69 7.74 10.82
C VAL A 479 -19.42 6.82 9.63
N THR A 480 -19.37 7.36 8.40
CA THR A 480 -19.03 6.61 7.19
C THR A 480 -17.54 6.65 6.87
N HIS A 481 -16.77 7.44 7.61
CA HIS A 481 -15.31 7.48 7.57
C HIS A 481 -14.73 6.25 8.28
N ILE A 482 -14.31 5.25 7.50
CA ILE A 482 -13.72 4.01 7.99
C ILE A 482 -12.20 4.08 7.81
N ARG A 483 -11.48 4.24 8.93
CA ARG A 483 -10.00 4.26 9.01
C ARG A 483 -9.43 2.86 8.84
N PHE A 484 -8.43 2.74 7.96
CA PHE A 484 -7.64 1.53 7.73
C PHE A 484 -6.13 1.72 7.97
N ALA A 485 -5.64 2.96 7.97
CA ALA A 485 -4.28 3.30 8.35
C ALA A 485 -4.26 4.71 8.96
N GLY A 486 -3.26 5.01 9.77
CA GLY A 486 -3.26 6.28 10.49
C GLY A 486 -2.11 6.47 11.46
N GLY A 487 -1.80 7.74 11.74
CA GLY A 487 -0.74 8.14 12.65
C GLY A 487 0.28 9.05 11.95
N MET A 488 1.15 8.45 11.14
CA MET A 488 2.15 9.15 10.35
C MET A 488 1.74 9.20 8.87
N GLN A 489 2.27 10.18 8.13
CA GLN A 489 1.98 10.31 6.70
C GLN A 489 2.37 9.06 5.88
N LYS A 490 3.51 8.44 6.18
CA LYS A 490 3.95 7.21 5.50
C LYS A 490 2.98 6.04 5.66
N ASP A 491 2.19 6.03 6.74
CA ASP A 491 1.27 4.94 7.06
C ASP A 491 0.06 4.98 6.09
N GLN A 492 -0.20 6.12 5.45
CA GLN A 492 -1.25 6.25 4.44
C GLN A 492 -1.11 5.25 3.28
N LEU A 493 0.13 4.90 2.91
CA LEU A 493 0.38 3.92 1.84
C LEU A 493 0.05 2.48 2.24
N ASP A 494 -0.21 2.21 3.52
CA ASP A 494 -0.59 0.88 4.00
C ASP A 494 -1.98 0.45 3.46
N ILE A 495 -2.80 1.40 2.99
CA ILE A 495 -4.12 1.10 2.41
C ILE A 495 -4.03 0.51 0.99
N LEU A 496 -2.86 0.54 0.33
CA LEU A 496 -2.70 0.07 -1.05
C LEU A 496 -3.13 -1.39 -1.21
N GLY A 497 -2.79 -2.26 -0.25
CA GLY A 497 -3.20 -3.67 -0.29
C GLY A 497 -4.71 -3.92 -0.25
N LEU A 498 -5.51 -2.93 0.16
CA LEU A 498 -6.97 -3.04 0.20
C LEU A 498 -7.63 -2.86 -1.17
N ILE A 499 -6.96 -2.19 -2.10
CA ILE A 499 -7.55 -1.84 -3.40
C ILE A 499 -7.87 -3.13 -4.17
N GLY A 500 -9.14 -3.30 -4.52
CA GLY A 500 -9.66 -4.50 -5.20
C GLY A 500 -9.91 -5.70 -4.27
N ASN A 501 -9.49 -5.63 -3.01
CA ASN A 501 -9.59 -6.71 -2.02
C ASN A 501 -10.55 -6.40 -0.86
N LEU A 502 -10.97 -5.15 -0.69
CA LEU A 502 -11.89 -4.72 0.36
C LEU A 502 -13.36 -4.82 -0.08
N LYS A 503 -14.19 -5.42 0.78
CA LYS A 503 -15.65 -5.42 0.70
C LYS A 503 -16.22 -4.86 1.99
N ILE A 504 -17.26 -4.03 1.84
CA ILE A 504 -17.97 -3.39 2.94
C ILE A 504 -19.45 -3.66 2.74
N ARG A 505 -20.11 -4.14 3.80
CA ARG A 505 -21.57 -4.24 3.84
C ARG A 505 -22.08 -3.48 5.04
N ILE A 506 -22.92 -2.47 4.81
CA ILE A 506 -23.58 -1.71 5.87
C ILE A 506 -24.64 -2.60 6.52
N LEU A 507 -24.64 -2.66 7.84
CA LEU A 507 -25.57 -3.45 8.64
C LEU A 507 -26.73 -2.58 9.16
N ASN A 508 -26.41 -1.50 9.88
CA ASN A 508 -27.37 -0.51 10.39
C ASN A 508 -26.68 0.79 10.82
N GLY A 509 -27.45 1.86 10.99
CA GLY A 509 -27.02 3.11 11.60
C GLY A 509 -28.11 3.71 12.49
N THR A 510 -27.73 4.58 13.42
CA THR A 510 -28.66 5.26 14.33
C THR A 510 -28.48 6.77 14.26
N SER A 511 -29.60 7.51 14.14
CA SER A 511 -29.66 8.96 14.30
C SER A 511 -29.96 9.32 15.75
N ASN A 512 -29.76 10.59 16.12
CA ASN A 512 -30.10 11.10 17.45
C ASN A 512 -31.59 11.45 17.60
N ASP A 513 -32.48 10.87 16.79
CA ASP A 513 -33.92 11.19 16.83
C ASP A 513 -34.57 10.66 18.12
N ARG A 514 -34.39 11.45 19.19
CA ARG A 514 -35.40 11.69 20.21
C ARG A 514 -36.19 12.93 19.78
N THR A 515 -37.11 12.74 18.85
CA THR A 515 -38.37 13.50 18.79
C THR A 515 -39.47 12.57 18.31
#